data_AF-A0AAI8X788-F1
#
_entry.id   AF-A0AAI8X788-F1
#
_cell.length_a   1.000
_cell.length_b   1.000
_cell.length_c   1.000
_cell.angle_alpha   90.00
_cell.angle_beta   90.00
_cell.angle_gamma   90.00
#
_symmetry.space_group_name_H-M   'P 1'
#
loop_
_entity.id
_entity.type
_entity.pdbx_description
1 polymer ?
#
loop_
_entity_poly.entity_id
_entity_poly.type
_entity_poly.pdbx_seq_one_letter_code
_entity_poly.pdbx_strand_id
1 'polypeptide(L)'
;MRKTRDVKEGEFLSPYKRILPDLISSEAQLLRALSIANDLYLALDGQGYRVQIAPGADDLDRIRINEQEVERKDRKYGRYHSGSIWAPDRPTVLYVDTVPIGLAITEMTERVTVRYFNGEYHREDSRLIRSAKPWQLTHSWTNEQDMPCGRLRVIAYSPKKGVDWSVSWQETEQEALGALIPKIVETLKAAKGTLQRLMDAEEVAAAKRKKEREEEWERYLKQEDASKVAQALADSQQQLADIIAKWGKAMMVERFFLDAEERLNTTDDQDRRKRLEERLALARAMIESVDPLDFIESWLAPQERYRAKFV
;
A
#
# COMPACT_ATOMS: atom_id res chain seq x y z
N MET A 1 12.92 -28.85 -15.72
CA MET A 1 12.22 -27.55 -15.76
C MET A 1 12.75 -26.66 -14.65
N ARG A 2 13.28 -25.47 -14.97
CA ARG A 2 13.67 -24.46 -13.97
C ARG A 2 12.40 -23.99 -13.23
N LYS A 3 12.42 -23.99 -11.89
CA LYS A 3 11.30 -23.55 -11.02
C LYS A 3 11.47 -22.09 -10.54
N THR A 4 12.23 -21.30 -11.29
CA THR A 4 12.50 -19.88 -11.06
C THR A 4 12.08 -19.11 -12.31
N ARG A 5 11.76 -17.83 -12.17
CA ARG A 5 11.59 -16.92 -13.30
C ARG A 5 12.87 -16.86 -14.13
N ASP A 6 12.77 -16.46 -15.39
CA ASP A 6 13.94 -16.13 -16.20
C ASP A 6 14.63 -14.91 -15.59
N VAL A 7 15.87 -15.12 -15.16
CA VAL A 7 16.72 -14.16 -14.46
C VAL A 7 17.94 -13.95 -15.36
N LYS A 8 18.30 -12.69 -15.62
CA LYS A 8 19.47 -12.38 -16.44
C LYS A 8 20.76 -12.74 -15.70
N GLU A 9 21.83 -12.96 -16.46
CA GLU A 9 23.14 -13.23 -15.88
C GLU A 9 23.55 -12.07 -14.94
N GLY A 10 23.85 -12.40 -13.69
CA GLY A 10 24.20 -11.41 -12.66
C GLY A 10 23.03 -10.82 -11.87
N GLU A 11 21.83 -11.40 -11.94
CA GLU A 11 20.71 -11.08 -11.04
C GLU A 11 20.48 -12.19 -9.99
N PHE A 12 19.72 -11.87 -8.93
CA PHE A 12 19.28 -12.86 -7.94
C PHE A 12 18.19 -13.77 -8.48
N LEU A 13 18.19 -15.03 -8.04
CA LEU A 13 17.13 -15.97 -8.35
C LEU A 13 15.77 -15.46 -7.84
N SER A 14 14.72 -15.68 -8.62
CA SER A 14 13.35 -15.31 -8.28
C SER A 14 12.41 -16.52 -8.39
N PRO A 15 12.39 -17.38 -7.36
CA PRO A 15 11.52 -18.54 -7.33
C PRO A 15 10.03 -18.17 -7.49
N TYR A 16 9.27 -19.03 -8.18
CA TYR A 16 7.80 -18.89 -8.24
C TYR A 16 7.14 -19.23 -6.89
N LYS A 17 7.74 -20.14 -6.13
CA LYS A 17 7.26 -20.48 -4.80
C LYS A 17 7.58 -19.34 -3.84
N ARG A 18 6.56 -18.90 -3.10
CA ARG A 18 6.68 -17.83 -2.10
C ARG A 18 6.91 -18.36 -0.67
N ILE A 19 6.61 -19.64 -0.44
CA ILE A 19 6.88 -20.34 0.83
C ILE A 19 8.17 -21.14 0.67
N LEU A 20 9.29 -20.50 0.99
CA LEU A 20 10.63 -21.06 0.95
C LEU A 20 11.44 -20.48 2.13
N PRO A 21 12.55 -21.14 2.51
CA PRO A 21 13.52 -20.54 3.41
C PRO A 21 14.00 -19.17 2.88
N ASP A 22 14.29 -18.24 3.77
CA ASP A 22 14.77 -16.89 3.45
C ASP A 22 16.23 -16.95 3.03
N LEU A 23 16.43 -17.39 1.78
CA LEU A 23 17.71 -17.59 1.13
C LEU A 23 17.73 -16.84 -0.21
N ILE A 24 18.47 -15.73 -0.25
CA ILE A 24 18.66 -14.92 -1.45
C ILE A 24 20.04 -15.22 -2.01
N SER A 25 20.11 -15.68 -3.25
CA SER A 25 21.36 -15.98 -3.95
C SER A 25 21.21 -15.86 -5.47
N SER A 26 22.33 -15.60 -6.13
CA SER A 26 22.50 -15.77 -7.58
C SER A 26 22.58 -17.26 -7.93
N GLU A 27 22.41 -17.58 -9.22
CA GLU A 27 22.53 -18.97 -9.70
C GLU A 27 23.91 -19.57 -9.36
N ALA A 28 24.98 -18.77 -9.45
CA ALA A 28 26.34 -19.22 -9.19
C ALA A 28 26.58 -19.60 -7.71
N GLN A 29 25.94 -18.91 -6.77
CA GLN A 29 26.15 -19.14 -5.33
C GLN A 29 25.10 -20.04 -4.68
N LEU A 30 24.05 -20.45 -5.40
CA LEU A 30 22.94 -21.20 -4.82
C LEU A 30 23.38 -22.45 -4.04
N LEU A 31 24.25 -23.28 -4.61
CA LEU A 31 24.72 -24.51 -3.95
C LEU A 31 25.47 -24.22 -2.66
N ARG A 32 26.33 -23.19 -2.67
CA ARG A 32 27.08 -22.75 -1.51
C ARG A 32 26.16 -22.19 -0.43
N ALA A 33 25.20 -21.35 -0.83
CA ALA A 33 24.24 -20.74 0.07
C ALA A 33 23.34 -21.80 0.75
N LEU A 34 22.93 -22.84 0.00
CA LEU A 34 22.21 -23.99 0.54
C LEU A 34 23.05 -24.82 1.52
N SER A 35 24.34 -25.04 1.25
CA SER A 35 25.24 -25.73 2.17
C SER A 35 25.35 -24.98 3.50
N ILE A 36 25.60 -23.67 3.45
CA ILE A 36 25.72 -22.85 4.66
C ILE A 36 24.39 -22.79 5.42
N ALA A 37 23.26 -22.68 4.72
CA ALA A 37 21.94 -22.73 5.34
C ALA A 37 21.74 -24.07 6.07
N ASN A 38 22.07 -25.18 5.42
CA ASN A 38 21.97 -26.52 6.01
C ASN A 38 22.85 -26.65 7.26
N ASP A 39 24.12 -26.26 7.17
CA ASP A 39 25.06 -26.35 8.29
C ASP A 39 24.61 -25.50 9.49
N LEU A 40 24.11 -24.28 9.23
CA LEU A 40 23.54 -23.41 10.25
C LEU A 40 22.29 -24.03 10.90
N TYR A 41 21.37 -24.56 10.09
CA TYR A 41 20.13 -25.15 10.60
C TYR A 41 20.39 -26.41 11.41
N LEU A 42 21.33 -27.26 10.98
CA LEU A 42 21.75 -28.44 11.74
C LEU A 42 22.45 -28.06 13.06
N ALA A 43 23.28 -27.00 13.05
CA ALA A 43 23.92 -26.52 14.27
C ALA A 43 22.90 -25.98 15.29
N LEU A 44 21.85 -25.30 14.82
CA LEU A 44 20.73 -24.83 15.66
C LEU A 44 19.88 -25.99 16.18
N ASP A 45 19.57 -26.97 15.33
CA ASP A 45 18.81 -28.16 15.69
C ASP A 45 19.56 -29.02 16.73
N GLY A 46 20.90 -29.11 16.62
CA GLY A 46 21.76 -29.73 17.62
C GLY A 46 21.73 -29.07 19.00
N GLN A 47 21.29 -27.81 19.09
CA GLN A 47 21.02 -27.10 20.36
C GLN A 47 19.54 -27.20 20.80
N GLY A 48 18.70 -27.93 20.06
CA GLY A 48 17.26 -28.05 20.30
C GLY A 48 16.41 -26.94 19.68
N TYR A 49 16.99 -26.05 18.87
CA TYR A 49 16.26 -24.96 18.22
C TYR A 49 15.82 -25.37 16.82
N ARG A 50 14.54 -25.73 16.68
CA ARG A 50 13.96 -26.09 15.39
C ARG A 50 13.76 -24.86 14.50
N VAL A 51 14.41 -24.86 13.34
CA VAL A 51 14.20 -23.86 12.29
C VAL A 51 13.01 -24.27 11.41
N GLN A 52 12.09 -23.35 11.17
CA GLN A 52 10.90 -23.58 10.34
C GLN A 52 10.44 -22.30 9.64
N ILE A 53 9.55 -22.43 8.66
CA ILE A 53 8.88 -21.26 8.08
C ILE A 53 7.73 -20.87 9.02
N ALA A 54 7.76 -19.65 9.54
CA ALA A 54 6.84 -19.14 10.58
C ALA A 54 5.38 -19.44 10.22
N PRO A 55 4.57 -20.20 11.00
CA PRO A 55 3.16 -20.49 10.74
C PRO A 55 2.35 -19.30 10.21
N GLY A 56 1.40 -19.53 9.31
CA GLY A 56 0.64 -18.44 8.68
C GLY A 56 -0.32 -17.71 9.62
N ALA A 57 -0.57 -18.28 10.80
CA ALA A 57 -1.38 -17.68 11.86
C ALA A 57 -0.56 -16.75 12.77
N ASP A 58 0.77 -16.82 12.70
CA ASP A 58 1.64 -16.01 13.54
C ASP A 58 1.80 -14.63 12.86
N ASP A 59 1.54 -13.53 13.57
CA ASP A 59 1.70 -12.15 13.08
C ASP A 59 3.19 -11.76 13.05
N LEU A 60 3.96 -12.52 12.26
CA LEU A 60 5.41 -12.44 12.15
C LEU A 60 5.80 -11.94 10.76
N ASP A 61 6.54 -10.84 10.74
CA ASP A 61 6.97 -10.15 9.54
C ASP A 61 8.46 -10.31 9.28
N ARG A 62 8.80 -10.36 8.00
CA ARG A 62 10.18 -10.23 7.54
C ARG A 62 10.58 -8.75 7.54
N ILE A 63 11.68 -8.40 8.21
CA ILE A 63 12.21 -7.04 8.15
C ILE A 63 12.74 -6.69 6.76
N ARG A 64 12.88 -5.40 6.48
CA ARG A 64 13.61 -4.94 5.30
C ARG A 64 15.11 -5.16 5.51
N ILE A 65 15.68 -6.08 4.76
CA ILE A 65 17.11 -6.37 4.80
C ILE A 65 17.84 -5.45 3.83
N ASN A 66 18.95 -4.86 4.29
CA ASN A 66 19.90 -4.21 3.41
C ASN A 66 20.87 -5.28 2.88
N GLU A 67 20.85 -5.51 1.59
CA GLU A 67 21.71 -6.48 0.91
C GLU A 67 23.06 -5.88 0.47
N GLN A 68 23.18 -4.55 0.45
CA GLN A 68 24.43 -3.90 0.04
C GLN A 68 25.54 -4.29 1.01
N GLU A 69 26.67 -4.71 0.44
CA GLU A 69 27.86 -5.02 1.21
C GLU A 69 28.37 -3.76 1.92
N VAL A 70 28.55 -2.69 1.14
CA VAL A 70 28.83 -1.34 1.63
C VAL A 70 27.56 -0.52 1.51
N GLU A 71 27.03 -0.09 2.65
CA GLU A 71 25.79 0.67 2.70
C GLU A 71 25.90 2.00 1.95
N ARG A 72 24.96 2.23 1.03
CA ARG A 72 24.84 3.46 0.25
C ARG A 72 23.44 4.03 0.40
N LYS A 73 23.33 5.34 0.16
CA LYS A 73 22.02 6.04 0.19
C LYS A 73 21.12 5.61 -0.96
N ASP A 74 21.71 5.23 -2.09
CA ASP A 74 21.03 4.82 -3.30
C ASP A 74 21.23 3.32 -3.58
N ARG A 75 20.18 2.70 -4.12
CA ARG A 75 20.23 1.36 -4.70
C ARG A 75 20.22 1.51 -6.22
N LYS A 76 21.24 1.01 -6.89
CA LYS A 76 21.31 0.96 -8.35
C LYS A 76 21.03 -0.46 -8.81
N TYR A 77 19.85 -0.94 -8.49
CA TYR A 77 19.31 -2.13 -9.12
C TYR A 77 19.15 -1.84 -10.62
N GLY A 78 20.10 -2.29 -11.43
CA GLY A 78 19.86 -2.38 -12.87
C GLY A 78 18.76 -3.39 -13.10
N ARG A 79 17.99 -3.21 -14.19
CA ARG A 79 16.66 -3.78 -14.49
C ARG A 79 16.29 -5.18 -13.93
N TYR A 80 16.23 -5.37 -12.61
CA TYR A 80 15.49 -6.48 -12.02
C TYR A 80 14.08 -6.37 -12.57
N HIS A 81 13.60 -7.41 -13.26
CA HIS A 81 12.35 -7.36 -14.01
C HIS A 81 11.12 -7.00 -13.14
N SER A 82 11.25 -7.09 -11.81
CA SER A 82 10.22 -6.77 -10.81
C SER A 82 10.53 -5.55 -9.92
N GLY A 83 11.61 -4.82 -10.19
CA GLY A 83 12.01 -3.62 -9.42
C GLY A 83 12.48 -3.88 -7.99
N SER A 84 12.51 -5.14 -7.53
CA SER A 84 12.93 -5.54 -6.19
C SER A 84 13.56 -6.93 -6.19
N ILE A 85 14.31 -7.22 -5.13
CA ILE A 85 14.88 -8.55 -4.89
C ILE A 85 13.78 -9.44 -4.32
N TRP A 86 13.72 -10.69 -4.78
CA TRP A 86 12.76 -11.66 -4.27
C TRP A 86 12.94 -11.86 -2.75
N ALA A 87 11.82 -12.03 -2.04
CA ALA A 87 11.78 -12.41 -0.63
C ALA A 87 10.63 -13.39 -0.41
N PRO A 88 10.73 -14.29 0.59
CA PRO A 88 9.62 -15.19 0.93
C PRO A 88 8.46 -14.42 1.57
N ASP A 89 7.25 -14.96 1.45
CA ASP A 89 6.05 -14.39 2.09
C ASP A 89 6.06 -14.53 3.60
N ARG A 90 6.72 -15.58 4.08
CA ARG A 90 6.77 -15.93 5.50
C ARG A 90 8.22 -16.04 5.93
N PRO A 91 8.60 -15.40 7.05
CA PRO A 91 9.97 -15.44 7.51
C PRO A 91 10.36 -16.88 7.91
N THR A 92 11.64 -17.20 7.71
CA THR A 92 12.23 -18.38 8.35
C THR A 92 12.52 -18.02 9.78
N VAL A 93 12.00 -18.79 10.73
CA VAL A 93 12.10 -18.50 12.16
C VAL A 93 12.63 -19.71 12.91
N LEU A 94 13.30 -19.43 14.03
CA LEU A 94 13.45 -20.38 15.12
C LEU A 94 12.74 -19.86 16.36
N TYR A 95 12.49 -20.76 17.29
CA TYR A 95 11.95 -20.42 18.61
C TYR A 95 13.00 -20.76 19.67
N VAL A 96 13.42 -19.74 20.42
CA VAL A 96 14.18 -19.93 21.66
C VAL A 96 13.18 -19.87 22.81
N ASP A 97 12.74 -21.04 23.24
CA ASP A 97 11.55 -21.25 24.08
C ASP A 97 10.29 -20.67 23.40
N THR A 98 9.83 -19.49 23.82
CA THR A 98 8.65 -18.79 23.29
C THR A 98 9.00 -17.60 22.40
N VAL A 99 10.28 -17.23 22.31
CA VAL A 99 10.72 -16.03 21.60
C VAL A 99 11.02 -16.39 20.14
N PRO A 100 10.27 -15.86 19.15
CA PRO A 100 10.55 -16.07 17.74
C PRO A 100 11.74 -15.21 17.31
N ILE A 101 12.67 -15.81 16.57
CA ILE A 101 13.78 -15.10 15.92
C ILE A 101 13.74 -15.40 14.43
N GLY A 102 13.64 -14.35 13.62
CA GLY A 102 13.74 -14.44 12.16
C GLY A 102 15.18 -14.64 11.72
N LEU A 103 15.39 -15.50 10.73
CA LEU A 103 16.67 -15.75 10.07
C LEU A 103 16.54 -15.49 8.58
N ALA A 104 17.55 -14.83 8.03
CA ALA A 104 17.71 -14.65 6.60
C ALA A 104 19.16 -14.83 6.21
N ILE A 105 19.39 -15.46 5.06
CA ILE A 105 20.69 -15.61 4.45
C ILE A 105 20.61 -14.90 3.09
N THR A 106 21.43 -13.89 2.89
CA THR A 106 21.46 -13.12 1.65
C THR A 106 22.87 -13.08 1.10
N GLU A 107 23.00 -13.36 -0.19
CA GLU A 107 24.16 -12.89 -0.95
C GLU A 107 24.10 -11.36 -1.01
N MET A 108 25.25 -10.75 -0.73
CA MET A 108 25.41 -9.30 -0.71
C MET A 108 25.57 -8.76 -2.12
N THR A 109 25.30 -7.46 -2.28
CA THR A 109 25.56 -6.75 -3.53
C THR A 109 26.75 -5.81 -3.41
N GLU A 110 27.50 -5.71 -4.50
CA GLU A 110 28.55 -4.72 -4.69
C GLU A 110 28.20 -3.78 -5.85
N ARG A 111 28.61 -2.52 -5.73
CA ARG A 111 28.47 -1.51 -6.78
C ARG A 111 29.59 -1.72 -7.80
N VAL A 112 29.25 -2.22 -8.98
CA VAL A 112 30.20 -2.46 -10.07
C VAL A 112 29.87 -1.63 -11.31
N THR A 113 30.92 -1.28 -12.04
CA THR A 113 30.77 -0.72 -13.39
C THR A 113 30.41 -1.84 -14.35
N VAL A 114 29.24 -1.73 -14.95
CA VAL A 114 28.75 -2.60 -16.01
C VAL A 114 28.79 -1.86 -17.33
N ARG A 115 29.05 -2.59 -18.41
CA ARG A 115 28.96 -2.09 -19.77
C ARG A 115 27.82 -2.75 -20.51
N TYR A 116 27.01 -1.91 -21.12
CA TYR A 116 26.00 -2.36 -22.06
C TYR A 116 26.69 -2.81 -23.36
N PHE A 117 26.52 -4.06 -23.74
CA PHE A 117 27.10 -4.64 -24.95
C PHE A 117 26.11 -5.64 -25.55
N ASN A 118 25.79 -5.49 -26.83
CA ASN A 118 24.89 -6.39 -27.58
C ASN A 118 23.52 -6.69 -26.93
N GLY A 119 22.90 -5.72 -26.26
CA GLY A 119 21.57 -5.90 -25.64
C GLY A 119 21.59 -6.28 -24.17
N GLU A 120 22.77 -6.54 -23.61
CA GLU A 120 22.94 -7.03 -22.25
C GLU A 120 23.98 -6.20 -21.48
N TYR A 121 23.93 -6.29 -20.15
CA TYR A 121 24.88 -5.64 -19.27
C TYR A 121 25.85 -6.69 -18.77
N HIS A 122 27.14 -6.46 -19.00
CA HIS A 122 28.20 -7.32 -18.47
C HIS A 122 29.09 -6.48 -17.57
N ARG A 123 29.73 -7.10 -16.57
CA ARG A 123 30.73 -6.38 -15.77
C ARG A 123 31.85 -5.89 -16.70
N GLU A 124 32.33 -4.67 -16.46
CA GLU A 124 33.40 -4.05 -17.26
C GLU A 124 34.70 -4.89 -17.22
N ASP A 125 34.94 -5.57 -16.10
CA ASP A 125 36.08 -6.45 -15.89
C ASP A 125 35.90 -7.88 -16.44
N SER A 126 34.71 -8.20 -16.97
CA SER A 126 34.42 -9.53 -17.52
C SER A 126 35.32 -9.84 -18.72
N ARG A 127 35.66 -11.13 -18.87
CA ARG A 127 36.46 -11.61 -20.01
C ARG A 127 35.84 -11.22 -21.36
N LEU A 128 34.52 -11.25 -21.46
CA LEU A 128 33.79 -10.88 -22.67
C LEU A 128 34.12 -9.44 -23.09
N ILE A 129 33.93 -8.49 -22.18
CA ILE A 129 34.20 -7.06 -22.45
C ILE A 129 35.69 -6.80 -22.67
N ARG A 130 36.57 -7.39 -21.85
CA ARG A 130 38.02 -7.23 -22.02
C ARG A 130 38.56 -7.80 -23.33
N SER A 131 37.90 -8.80 -23.89
CA SER A 131 38.27 -9.40 -25.18
C SER A 131 37.60 -8.75 -26.39
N ALA A 132 36.63 -7.85 -26.17
CA ALA A 132 35.91 -7.19 -27.24
C ALA A 132 36.81 -6.18 -27.97
N LYS A 133 36.73 -6.18 -29.29
CA LYS A 133 37.52 -5.26 -30.12
C LYS A 133 36.91 -3.86 -30.09
N PRO A 134 37.70 -2.78 -30.26
CA PRO A 134 37.21 -1.41 -30.15
C PRO A 134 35.97 -1.10 -31.01
N TRP A 135 35.90 -1.62 -32.24
CA TRP A 135 34.74 -1.40 -33.12
C TRP A 135 33.47 -2.10 -32.66
N GLN A 136 33.57 -3.18 -31.87
CA GLN A 136 32.41 -3.84 -31.28
C GLN A 136 31.85 -3.04 -30.11
N LEU A 137 32.68 -2.22 -29.47
CA LEU A 137 32.32 -1.37 -28.34
C LEU A 137 31.76 0.01 -28.76
N THR A 138 31.67 0.31 -30.06
CA THR A 138 31.22 1.61 -30.60
C THR A 138 29.84 2.04 -30.08
N HIS A 139 28.93 1.09 -29.87
CA HIS A 139 27.57 1.34 -29.36
C HIS A 139 27.38 0.84 -27.92
N SER A 140 28.47 0.81 -27.14
CA SER A 140 28.46 0.46 -25.72
C SER A 140 28.57 1.70 -24.84
N TRP A 141 28.00 1.64 -23.64
CA TRP A 141 28.20 2.65 -22.60
C TRP A 141 28.32 1.97 -21.24
N THR A 142 28.98 2.67 -20.31
CA THR A 142 29.15 2.22 -18.94
C THR A 142 28.06 2.79 -18.04
N ASN A 143 27.64 2.01 -17.06
CA ASN A 143 26.77 2.43 -15.97
C ASN A 143 27.23 1.75 -14.68
N GLU A 144 26.82 2.27 -13.53
CA GLU A 144 27.02 1.57 -12.26
C GLU A 144 25.77 0.79 -11.87
N GLN A 145 25.97 -0.43 -11.39
CA GLN A 145 24.89 -1.32 -10.97
C GLN A 145 25.28 -2.10 -9.70
N ASP A 146 24.32 -2.29 -8.81
CA ASP A 146 24.43 -3.20 -7.66
C ASP A 146 24.19 -4.63 -8.15
N MET A 147 25.25 -5.45 -8.15
CA MET A 147 25.27 -6.83 -8.61
C MET A 147 25.63 -7.78 -7.46
N PRO A 148 25.16 -9.04 -7.46
CA PRO A 148 25.60 -10.05 -6.48
C PRO A 148 27.13 -10.20 -6.48
N CYS A 149 27.74 -10.18 -5.29
CA CYS A 149 29.20 -10.17 -5.12
C CYS A 149 29.80 -11.53 -4.73
N GLY A 150 28.99 -12.58 -4.58
CA GLY A 150 29.44 -13.92 -4.20
C GLY A 150 29.57 -14.15 -2.69
N ARG A 151 29.57 -13.09 -1.88
CA ARG A 151 29.69 -13.16 -0.42
C ARG A 151 28.33 -13.19 0.26
N LEU A 152 28.22 -13.97 1.31
CA LEU A 152 26.97 -14.20 2.03
C LEU A 152 26.93 -13.44 3.36
N ARG A 153 25.73 -13.09 3.79
CA ARG A 153 25.41 -12.48 5.07
C ARG A 153 24.28 -13.25 5.72
N VAL A 154 24.45 -13.61 7.00
CA VAL A 154 23.36 -14.10 7.85
C VAL A 154 22.83 -12.92 8.65
N ILE A 155 21.51 -12.78 8.71
CA ILE A 155 20.82 -11.79 9.52
C ILE A 155 19.87 -12.53 10.46
N ALA A 156 19.97 -12.22 11.74
CA ALA A 156 18.98 -12.54 12.74
C ALA A 156 18.20 -11.29 13.10
N TYR A 157 16.89 -11.38 13.25
CA TYR A 157 16.04 -10.23 13.56
C TYR A 157 14.81 -10.61 14.38
N SER A 158 14.17 -9.61 14.97
CA SER A 158 12.86 -9.78 15.59
C SER A 158 11.79 -9.76 14.51
N PRO A 159 11.00 -10.84 14.34
CA PRO A 159 9.90 -10.85 13.39
C PRO A 159 8.64 -10.14 13.92
N LYS A 160 8.63 -9.69 15.19
CA LYS A 160 7.51 -8.95 15.76
C LYS A 160 7.48 -7.51 15.25
N LYS A 161 6.33 -7.08 14.74
CA LYS A 161 6.07 -5.68 14.34
C LYS A 161 6.36 -4.72 15.50
N GLY A 162 7.10 -3.65 15.20
CA GLY A 162 7.43 -2.59 16.16
C GLY A 162 8.63 -2.86 17.06
N VAL A 163 9.23 -4.06 17.00
CA VAL A 163 10.47 -4.38 17.72
C VAL A 163 11.66 -4.24 16.77
N ASP A 164 12.46 -3.19 16.96
CA ASP A 164 13.69 -2.97 16.20
C ASP A 164 14.88 -3.70 16.85
N TRP A 165 15.08 -4.96 16.46
CA TRP A 165 16.26 -5.73 16.84
C TRP A 165 16.74 -6.53 15.63
N SER A 166 18.02 -6.35 15.27
CA SER A 166 18.69 -7.17 14.28
C SER A 166 20.18 -7.29 14.56
N VAL A 167 20.76 -8.40 14.16
CA VAL A 167 22.20 -8.68 14.22
C VAL A 167 22.59 -9.31 12.88
N SER A 168 23.74 -8.90 12.33
CA SER A 168 24.23 -9.43 11.06
C SER A 168 25.66 -9.94 11.17
N TRP A 169 25.94 -11.01 10.44
CA TRP A 169 27.26 -11.61 10.28
C TRP A 169 27.55 -11.68 8.78
N GLN A 170 28.66 -11.07 8.38
CA GLN A 170 29.00 -10.89 6.97
C GLN A 170 30.28 -11.65 6.68
N GLU A 171 30.31 -12.33 5.54
CA GLU A 171 31.54 -12.92 5.03
C GLU A 171 32.52 -11.83 4.61
N THR A 172 33.77 -11.97 5.04
CA THR A 172 34.88 -11.08 4.65
C THR A 172 35.93 -11.89 3.89
N GLU A 173 36.93 -11.21 3.34
CA GLU A 173 38.06 -11.91 2.68
C GLU A 173 38.82 -12.82 3.65
N GLN A 174 38.85 -12.49 4.95
CA GLN A 174 39.58 -13.25 5.96
C GLN A 174 38.72 -14.31 6.68
N GLU A 175 37.40 -14.13 6.75
CA GLU A 175 36.53 -14.95 7.57
C GLU A 175 35.32 -15.47 6.78
N ALA A 176 35.30 -16.79 6.58
CA ALA A 176 34.21 -17.48 5.92
C ALA A 176 32.97 -17.59 6.83
N LEU A 177 31.78 -17.47 6.24
CA LEU A 177 30.53 -17.49 7.01
C LEU A 177 30.30 -18.80 7.77
N GLY A 178 30.79 -19.93 7.26
CA GLY A 178 30.72 -21.22 7.94
C GLY A 178 31.46 -21.25 9.27
N ALA A 179 32.60 -20.55 9.38
CA ALA A 179 33.37 -20.45 10.62
C ALA A 179 32.64 -19.64 11.70
N LEU A 180 31.73 -18.75 11.30
CA LEU A 180 30.93 -17.92 12.20
C LEU A 180 29.74 -18.67 12.81
N ILE A 181 29.35 -19.84 12.29
CA ILE A 181 28.16 -20.59 12.74
C ILE A 181 28.12 -20.79 14.26
N PRO A 182 29.18 -21.27 14.94
CA PRO A 182 29.15 -21.43 16.39
C PRO A 182 28.88 -20.10 17.14
N LYS A 183 29.47 -19.01 16.66
CA LYS A 183 29.27 -17.66 17.23
C LYS A 183 27.85 -17.15 17.00
N ILE A 184 27.27 -17.43 15.83
CA ILE A 184 25.87 -17.09 15.51
C ILE A 184 24.95 -17.79 16.52
N VAL A 185 25.11 -19.11 16.69
CA VAL A 185 24.29 -19.93 17.61
C VAL A 185 24.35 -19.40 19.05
N GLU A 186 25.55 -19.11 19.57
CA GLU A 186 25.71 -18.55 20.91
C GLU A 186 25.08 -17.15 21.05
N THR A 187 25.21 -16.31 20.03
CA THR A 187 24.61 -14.96 20.04
C THR A 187 23.07 -15.05 20.07
N LEU A 188 22.48 -15.96 19.29
CA LEU A 188 21.04 -16.19 19.26
C LEU A 188 20.51 -16.70 20.61
N LYS A 189 21.25 -17.61 21.25
CA LYS A 189 20.94 -18.09 22.60
C LYS A 189 20.97 -16.96 23.63
N ALA A 190 21.98 -16.11 23.58
CA ALA A 190 22.11 -14.96 24.49
C ALA A 190 21.05 -13.86 24.23
N ALA A 191 20.54 -13.74 23.00
CA ALA A 191 19.61 -12.69 22.60
C ALA A 191 18.21 -12.82 23.25
N LYS A 192 17.82 -14.02 23.70
CA LYS A 192 16.49 -14.32 24.27
C LYS A 192 16.04 -13.27 25.29
N GLY A 193 16.87 -12.99 26.30
CA GLY A 193 16.50 -12.09 27.39
C GLY A 193 16.34 -10.63 26.99
N THR A 194 17.04 -10.20 25.93
CA THR A 194 16.90 -8.85 25.37
C THR A 194 15.66 -8.77 24.49
N LEU A 195 15.44 -9.76 23.63
CA LEU A 195 14.28 -9.82 22.75
C LEU A 195 12.97 -9.88 23.53
N GLN A 196 12.89 -10.72 24.57
CA GLN A 196 11.68 -10.80 25.41
C GLN A 196 11.32 -9.43 25.99
N ARG A 197 12.30 -8.69 26.54
CA ARG A 197 12.09 -7.35 27.10
C ARG A 197 11.58 -6.35 26.06
N LEU A 198 12.13 -6.38 24.84
CA LEU A 198 11.69 -5.49 23.76
C LEU A 198 10.27 -5.86 23.27
N MET A 199 9.96 -7.15 23.18
CA MET A 199 8.64 -7.64 22.79
C MET A 199 7.56 -7.28 23.81
N ASP A 200 7.84 -7.41 25.11
CA ASP A 200 6.91 -7.06 26.18
C ASP A 200 6.63 -5.55 26.19
N ALA A 201 7.68 -4.74 26.04
CA ALA A 201 7.55 -3.28 25.96
C ALA A 201 6.69 -2.84 24.77
N GLU A 202 6.88 -3.47 23.60
CA GLU A 202 6.09 -3.17 22.41
C GLU A 202 4.63 -3.63 22.53
N GLU A 203 4.36 -4.74 23.23
CA GLU A 203 3.00 -5.17 23.54
C GLU A 203 2.22 -4.13 24.36
N VAL A 204 2.85 -3.59 25.39
CA VAL A 204 2.28 -2.51 26.21
C VAL A 204 2.05 -1.25 25.38
N ALA A 205 3.03 -0.87 24.55
CA ALA A 205 2.92 0.31 23.69
C ALA A 205 1.83 0.14 22.60
N ALA A 206 1.70 -1.06 22.04
CA ALA A 206 0.68 -1.38 21.03
C ALA A 206 -0.72 -1.37 21.63
N ALA A 207 -0.90 -1.91 22.84
CA ALA A 207 -2.18 -1.85 23.56
C ALA A 207 -2.61 -0.40 23.83
N LYS A 208 -1.68 0.46 24.24
CA LYS A 208 -1.94 1.89 24.44
C LYS A 208 -2.37 2.59 23.14
N ARG A 209 -1.62 2.40 22.04
CA ARG A 209 -1.96 2.96 20.71
C ARG A 209 -3.30 2.45 20.18
N LYS A 210 -3.65 1.20 20.45
CA LYS A 210 -4.95 0.65 20.04
C LYS A 210 -6.09 1.37 20.75
N LYS A 211 -5.98 1.54 22.07
CA LYS A 211 -6.97 2.27 22.87
C LYS A 211 -7.12 3.73 22.42
N GLU A 212 -6.00 4.44 22.21
CA GLU A 212 -6.03 5.84 21.74
C GLU A 212 -6.72 5.95 20.36
N ARG A 213 -6.40 5.06 19.43
CA ARG A 213 -7.05 5.04 18.10
C ARG A 213 -8.54 4.70 18.16
N GLU A 214 -8.96 3.81 19.04
CA GLU A 214 -10.37 3.49 19.24
C GLU A 214 -11.14 4.71 19.78
N GLU A 215 -10.58 5.41 20.78
CA GLU A 215 -11.16 6.64 21.32
C GLU A 215 -11.23 7.77 20.28
N GLU A 216 -10.17 7.95 19.47
CA GLU A 216 -10.15 8.92 18.36
C GLU A 216 -11.17 8.56 17.27
N TRP A 217 -11.27 7.28 16.92
CA TRP A 217 -12.22 6.79 15.93
C TRP A 217 -13.67 6.99 16.37
N GLU A 218 -13.99 6.72 17.63
CA GLU A 218 -15.32 7.00 18.18
C GLU A 218 -15.64 8.50 18.15
N ARG A 219 -14.68 9.37 18.48
CA ARG A 219 -14.86 10.82 18.38
C ARG A 219 -15.09 11.26 16.94
N TYR A 220 -14.30 10.73 16.01
CA TYR A 220 -14.44 11.00 14.59
C TYR A 220 -15.84 10.60 14.08
N LEU A 221 -16.29 9.38 14.40
CA LEU A 221 -17.61 8.89 14.01
C LEU A 221 -18.75 9.77 14.54
N LYS A 222 -18.66 10.23 15.79
CA LYS A 222 -19.64 11.16 16.37
C LYS A 222 -19.65 12.53 15.67
N GLN A 223 -18.47 13.06 15.34
CA GLN A 223 -18.35 14.32 14.60
C GLN A 223 -18.88 14.21 13.18
N GLU A 224 -18.62 13.07 12.51
CA GLU A 224 -19.12 12.79 11.17
C GLU A 224 -20.65 12.67 11.15
N ASP A 225 -21.23 11.95 12.13
CA ASP A 225 -22.69 11.82 12.30
C ASP A 225 -23.34 13.19 12.55
N ALA A 226 -22.78 14.00 13.46
CA ALA A 226 -23.26 15.35 13.73
C ALA A 226 -23.18 16.26 12.49
N SER A 227 -22.09 16.15 11.70
CA SER A 227 -21.93 16.90 10.46
C SER A 227 -22.97 16.49 9.41
N LYS A 228 -23.25 15.19 9.29
CA LYS A 228 -24.29 14.68 8.38
C LYS A 228 -25.70 15.09 8.81
N VAL A 229 -25.99 15.14 10.11
CA VAL A 229 -27.26 15.69 10.64
C VAL A 229 -27.39 17.17 10.28
N ALA A 230 -26.36 17.97 10.50
CA ALA A 230 -26.36 19.39 10.18
C ALA A 230 -26.53 19.63 8.67
N GLN A 231 -25.85 18.83 7.83
CA GLN A 231 -25.99 18.90 6.38
C GLN A 231 -27.40 18.52 5.93
N ALA A 232 -27.97 17.42 6.46
CA ALA A 232 -29.34 17.01 6.15
C ALA A 232 -30.37 18.09 6.52
N LEU A 233 -30.17 18.77 7.64
CA LEU A 233 -30.99 19.92 8.05
C LEU A 233 -30.85 21.08 7.06
N ALA A 234 -29.62 21.48 6.73
CA ALA A 234 -29.36 22.58 5.81
C ALA A 234 -29.92 22.31 4.41
N ASP A 235 -29.69 21.11 3.87
CA ASP A 235 -30.19 20.73 2.54
C ASP A 235 -31.73 20.65 2.52
N SER A 236 -32.36 20.16 3.59
CA SER A 236 -33.82 20.14 3.73
C SER A 236 -34.40 21.56 3.81
N GLN A 237 -33.75 22.48 4.53
CA GLN A 237 -34.16 23.88 4.63
C GLN A 237 -34.01 24.59 3.28
N GLN A 238 -32.89 24.36 2.60
CA GLN A 238 -32.65 24.92 1.27
C GLN A 238 -33.68 24.40 0.26
N GLN A 239 -33.95 23.10 0.25
CA GLN A 239 -34.97 22.52 -0.63
C GLN A 239 -36.36 23.13 -0.36
N LEU A 240 -36.73 23.30 0.92
CA LEU A 240 -38.00 23.91 1.29
C LEU A 240 -38.08 25.37 0.83
N ALA A 241 -37.01 26.16 0.99
CA ALA A 241 -36.94 27.54 0.52
C ALA A 241 -37.09 27.62 -1.02
N ASP A 242 -36.43 26.72 -1.75
CA ASP A 242 -36.53 26.64 -3.21
C ASP A 242 -37.95 26.26 -3.66
N ILE A 243 -38.61 25.36 -2.94
CA ILE A 243 -40.02 24.98 -3.16
C ILE A 243 -40.93 26.20 -2.93
N ILE A 244 -40.80 26.91 -1.81
CA ILE A 244 -41.60 28.11 -1.51
C ILE A 244 -41.39 29.17 -2.61
N ALA A 245 -40.17 29.37 -3.07
CA ALA A 245 -39.86 30.33 -4.14
C ALA A 245 -40.49 29.95 -5.49
N LYS A 246 -40.48 28.65 -5.84
CA LYS A 246 -41.14 28.13 -7.05
C LYS A 246 -42.66 28.27 -6.96
N TRP A 247 -43.24 27.89 -5.82
CA TRP A 247 -44.67 28.04 -5.58
C TRP A 247 -45.11 29.51 -5.64
N GLY A 248 -44.35 30.42 -5.02
CA GLY A 248 -44.61 31.86 -5.10
C GLY A 248 -44.60 32.40 -6.53
N LYS A 249 -43.68 31.92 -7.39
CA LYS A 249 -43.66 32.26 -8.82
C LYS A 249 -44.90 31.73 -9.55
N ALA A 250 -45.31 30.49 -9.29
CA ALA A 250 -46.52 29.91 -9.89
C ALA A 250 -47.79 30.68 -9.49
N MET A 251 -47.92 31.04 -8.20
CA MET A 251 -49.05 31.84 -7.70
C MET A 251 -49.09 33.25 -8.28
N MET A 252 -47.94 33.89 -8.49
CA MET A 252 -47.88 35.20 -9.17
C MET A 252 -48.37 35.12 -10.61
N VAL A 253 -48.03 34.05 -11.33
CA VAL A 253 -48.49 33.83 -12.70
C VAL A 253 -50.00 33.60 -12.74
N GLU A 254 -50.55 32.72 -11.89
CA GLU A 254 -52.00 32.52 -11.80
C GLU A 254 -52.75 33.80 -11.43
N ARG A 255 -52.23 34.57 -10.46
CA ARG A 255 -52.83 35.84 -10.04
C ARG A 255 -52.80 36.89 -11.15
N PHE A 256 -51.74 36.92 -11.97
CA PHE A 256 -51.67 37.78 -13.14
C PHE A 256 -52.78 37.44 -14.15
N PHE A 257 -53.00 36.16 -14.45
CA PHE A 257 -54.06 35.74 -15.36
C PHE A 257 -55.44 36.08 -14.82
N LEU A 258 -55.70 35.82 -13.53
CA LEU A 258 -56.98 36.17 -12.89
C LEU A 258 -57.25 37.69 -12.92
N ASP A 259 -56.27 38.53 -12.56
CA ASP A 259 -56.42 40.00 -12.60
C ASP A 259 -56.56 40.52 -14.05
N ALA A 260 -55.88 39.91 -15.02
CA ALA A 260 -56.02 40.24 -16.43
C ALA A 260 -57.41 39.90 -16.98
N GLU A 261 -57.95 38.72 -16.62
CA GLU A 261 -59.31 38.28 -16.96
C GLU A 261 -60.36 39.19 -16.30
N GLU A 262 -60.19 39.55 -15.03
CA GLU A 262 -61.10 40.46 -14.31
C GLU A 262 -61.15 41.86 -14.92
N ARG A 263 -60.00 42.43 -15.32
CA ARG A 263 -59.92 43.74 -16.00
C ARG A 263 -60.46 43.72 -17.43
N LEU A 264 -60.37 42.58 -18.12
CA LEU A 264 -61.03 42.42 -19.42
C LEU A 264 -62.55 42.40 -19.28
N ASN A 265 -63.06 41.80 -18.20
CA ASN A 265 -64.49 41.74 -17.93
C ASN A 265 -65.12 43.11 -17.68
N THR A 266 -64.35 44.09 -17.20
CA THR A 266 -64.78 45.47 -16.92
C THR A 266 -64.54 46.47 -18.06
N THR A 267 -64.07 46.01 -19.23
CA THR A 267 -63.81 46.88 -20.40
C THR A 267 -65.01 46.94 -21.35
N ASP A 268 -65.42 48.16 -21.74
CA ASP A 268 -66.59 48.42 -22.61
C ASP A 268 -66.34 48.24 -24.13
N ASP A 269 -65.08 48.10 -24.55
CA ASP A 269 -64.67 47.90 -25.94
C ASP A 269 -64.70 46.42 -26.34
N GLN A 270 -65.79 46.01 -27.02
CA GLN A 270 -66.05 44.61 -27.37
C GLN A 270 -65.04 44.00 -28.36
N ASP A 271 -64.56 44.77 -29.33
CA ASP A 271 -63.61 44.27 -30.35
C ASP A 271 -62.22 44.07 -29.75
N ARG A 272 -61.80 45.01 -28.88
CA ARG A 272 -60.55 44.89 -28.14
C ARG A 272 -60.59 43.74 -27.13
N ARG A 273 -61.73 43.54 -26.47
CA ARG A 273 -61.94 42.45 -25.50
C ARG A 273 -61.77 41.08 -26.14
N LYS A 274 -62.44 40.80 -27.27
CA LYS A 274 -62.30 39.52 -28.00
C LYS A 274 -60.85 39.21 -28.40
N ARG A 275 -60.13 40.19 -28.95
CA ARG A 275 -58.73 40.01 -29.34
C ARG A 275 -57.82 39.71 -28.15
N LEU A 276 -58.06 40.32 -27.00
CA LEU A 276 -57.25 40.11 -25.79
C LEU A 276 -57.60 38.79 -25.08
N GLU A 277 -58.85 38.36 -25.11
CA GLU A 277 -59.29 37.03 -24.64
C GLU A 277 -58.58 35.91 -25.42
N GLU A 278 -58.53 35.98 -26.75
CA GLU A 278 -57.79 35.01 -27.58
C GLU A 278 -56.29 34.98 -27.25
N ARG A 279 -55.69 36.14 -26.97
CA ARG A 279 -54.27 36.21 -26.59
C ARG A 279 -53.99 35.67 -25.20
N LEU A 280 -54.88 35.88 -24.23
CA LEU A 280 -54.74 35.29 -22.89
C LEU A 280 -54.92 33.78 -22.93
N ALA A 281 -55.86 33.27 -23.71
CA ALA A 281 -56.05 31.83 -23.89
C ALA A 281 -54.79 31.16 -24.46
N LEU A 282 -54.15 31.77 -25.48
CA LEU A 282 -52.87 31.29 -26.02
C LEU A 282 -51.74 31.36 -24.99
N ALA A 283 -51.65 32.45 -24.22
CA ALA A 283 -50.64 32.61 -23.18
C ALA A 283 -50.81 31.59 -22.04
N ARG A 284 -52.05 31.27 -21.65
CA ARG A 284 -52.37 30.27 -20.63
C ARG A 284 -52.09 28.85 -21.11
N ALA A 285 -52.37 28.55 -22.38
CA ALA A 285 -52.03 27.24 -22.98
C ALA A 285 -50.52 27.00 -23.09
N MET A 286 -49.69 28.06 -23.11
CA MET A 286 -48.23 27.95 -23.14
C MET A 286 -47.59 27.70 -21.77
N ILE A 287 -48.30 27.99 -20.67
CA ILE A 287 -47.78 27.83 -19.32
C ILE A 287 -48.41 26.58 -18.72
N GLU A 288 -47.62 25.53 -18.53
CA GLU A 288 -48.06 24.34 -17.79
C GLU A 288 -48.46 24.76 -16.36
N SER A 289 -49.70 24.47 -15.96
CA SER A 289 -50.13 24.71 -14.58
C SER A 289 -49.44 23.70 -13.68
N VAL A 290 -48.65 24.17 -12.72
CA VAL A 290 -48.00 23.30 -11.75
C VAL A 290 -48.84 23.28 -10.48
N ASP A 291 -49.24 22.08 -10.02
CA ASP A 291 -49.96 21.92 -8.76
C ASP A 291 -49.00 22.27 -7.58
N PRO A 292 -49.37 23.24 -6.73
CA PRO A 292 -48.65 23.53 -5.49
C PRO A 292 -48.34 22.30 -4.61
N LEU A 293 -49.21 21.28 -4.61
CA LEU A 293 -49.08 20.10 -3.76
C LEU A 293 -47.95 19.17 -4.24
N ASP A 294 -47.69 19.09 -5.55
CA ASP A 294 -46.58 18.31 -6.13
C ASP A 294 -45.22 18.77 -5.58
N PHE A 295 -45.08 20.06 -5.28
CA PHE A 295 -43.85 20.59 -4.71
C PHE A 295 -43.61 20.11 -3.27
N ILE A 296 -44.66 20.03 -2.45
CA ILE A 296 -44.56 19.56 -1.06
C ILE A 296 -44.29 18.05 -1.03
N GLU A 297 -44.92 17.27 -1.92
CA GLU A 297 -44.65 15.84 -2.04
C GLU A 297 -43.19 15.54 -2.42
N SER A 298 -42.53 16.46 -3.13
CA SER A 298 -41.11 16.34 -3.49
C SER A 298 -40.12 16.73 -2.38
N TRP A 299 -40.59 17.34 -1.29
CA TRP A 299 -39.75 17.77 -0.17
C TRP A 299 -39.35 16.59 0.72
N LEU A 300 -38.08 16.50 1.08
CA LEU A 300 -37.56 15.49 2.01
C LEU A 300 -37.19 16.12 3.34
N ALA A 301 -37.80 15.65 4.42
CA ALA A 301 -37.51 16.08 5.77
C ALA A 301 -36.07 15.70 6.18
N PRO A 302 -35.45 16.40 7.15
CA PRO A 302 -34.08 16.13 7.56
C PRO A 302 -33.86 14.68 8.00
N GLN A 303 -34.84 14.08 8.69
CA GLN A 303 -34.78 12.71 9.20
C GLN A 303 -34.98 11.64 8.10
N GLU A 304 -35.51 12.02 6.94
CA GLU A 304 -35.62 11.17 5.75
C GLU A 304 -34.32 11.20 4.94
N ARG A 305 -33.60 12.33 5.00
CA ARG A 305 -32.28 12.51 4.39
C ARG A 305 -31.17 11.83 5.19
N TYR A 306 -31.19 11.97 6.52
CA TYR A 306 -30.21 11.32 7.38
C TYR A 306 -30.78 11.05 8.79
N ARG A 307 -30.65 9.80 9.25
CA ARG A 307 -30.95 9.43 10.63
C ARG A 307 -29.67 9.30 11.41
N ALA A 308 -29.56 10.09 12.48
CA ALA A 308 -28.46 10.04 13.43
C ALA A 308 -28.24 8.60 13.92
N LYS A 309 -26.99 8.18 13.93
CA LYS A 309 -26.57 6.86 14.41
C LYS A 309 -26.12 6.89 15.86
N PHE A 310 -25.75 8.08 16.36
CA PHE A 310 -25.37 8.30 17.75
C PHE A 310 -26.36 9.30 18.35
N VAL A 311 -27.15 8.85 19.32
CA VAL A 311 -28.13 9.67 20.08
C VAL A 311 -27.63 9.87 21.50
#